data_AF-A0A398BDH7-F1
#
_entry.id   AF-A0A398BDH7-F1
#
_cell.length_a   1.000
_cell.length_b   1.000
_cell.length_c   1.000
_cell.angle_alpha   90.00
_cell.angle_beta   90.00
_cell.angle_gamma   90.00
#
_symmetry.space_group_name_H-M   'P 1'
#
loop_
_entity.id
_entity.type
_entity.pdbx_description
1 polymer ?
#
loop_
_entity_poly.entity_id
_entity_poly.type
_entity_poly.pdbx_seq_one_letter_code
_entity_poly.pdbx_strand_id
1 'polypeptide(L)'
;MLLYIIIVPFLLSFSIFFLSPLAYLAMLLPAGLLMGLLYGNKENLNEIFQTRYLPVYLPIFLVTGTAAVLMLITKGFLGHDYWLAFILLTFPFLPSSVISALNGEILNVFLVPFFYYLFTLLGFIIFERQRKDRVIFDKKQVLIGTGAIVLFLGISGGVMWERSKTVLPPSYGFGYEKGYSSVDLGPYDVTNKKNKLAKLNGSSSLVILYFLSFKLSCRIIGKKDYSC
;
A
#
# COMPACT_ATOMS: atom_id res chain seq x y z
N MET A 1 -24.59 -1.72 2.16
CA MET A 1 -23.40 -1.11 1.54
C MET A 1 -22.34 -0.85 2.60
N LEU A 2 -22.64 -0.04 3.62
CA LEU A 2 -21.74 0.27 4.74
C LEU A 2 -21.13 -0.97 5.42
N LEU A 3 -21.94 -2.02 5.63
CA LEU A 3 -21.48 -3.31 6.16
C LEU A 3 -20.30 -3.91 5.35
N TYR A 4 -20.42 -3.98 4.03
CA TYR A 4 -19.45 -4.69 3.17
C TYR A 4 -18.20 -3.85 2.87
N ILE A 5 -18.34 -2.52 2.82
CA ILE A 5 -17.23 -1.62 2.43
C ILE A 5 -16.41 -1.18 3.64
N ILE A 6 -17.03 -1.13 4.82
CA ILE A 6 -16.43 -0.56 6.03
C ILE A 6 -16.35 -1.59 7.15
N ILE A 7 -17.48 -2.13 7.61
CA ILE A 7 -17.52 -2.94 8.84
C ILE A 7 -16.76 -4.25 8.67
N VAL A 8 -17.03 -5.00 7.59
CA VAL A 8 -16.36 -6.28 7.32
C VAL A 8 -14.85 -6.12 7.13
N PRO A 9 -14.33 -5.25 6.25
CA PRO A 9 -12.88 -5.10 6.11
C PRO A 9 -12.23 -4.57 7.39
N PHE A 10 -12.92 -3.74 8.17
CA PHE A 10 -12.46 -3.30 9.49
C PHE A 10 -12.27 -4.47 10.44
N LEU A 11 -13.27 -5.35 10.59
CA LEU A 11 -13.14 -6.53 11.45
C LEU A 11 -12.05 -7.50 10.92
N LEU A 12 -11.99 -7.71 9.61
CA LEU A 12 -10.96 -8.55 9.00
C LEU A 12 -9.56 -7.95 9.17
N SER A 13 -9.40 -6.63 9.24
CA SER A 13 -8.08 -6.01 9.42
C SER A 13 -7.38 -6.42 10.71
N PHE A 14 -8.14 -6.77 11.77
CA PHE A 14 -7.58 -7.27 13.03
C PHE A 14 -7.05 -8.70 12.94
N SER A 15 -7.38 -9.49 11.91
CA SER A 15 -6.80 -10.83 11.80
C SER A 15 -5.29 -10.83 11.54
N ILE A 16 -4.73 -9.70 11.09
CA ILE A 16 -3.29 -9.55 10.84
C ILE A 16 -2.44 -9.78 12.10
N PHE A 17 -3.01 -9.60 13.29
CA PHE A 17 -2.33 -9.86 14.56
C PHE A 17 -2.07 -11.36 14.81
N PHE A 18 -2.81 -12.23 14.14
CA PHE A 18 -2.78 -13.68 14.38
C PHE A 18 -2.29 -14.48 13.17
N LEU A 19 -2.28 -13.87 11.99
CA LEU A 19 -1.97 -14.53 10.71
C LEU A 19 -0.65 -14.03 10.14
N SER A 20 0.07 -14.90 9.42
CA SER A 20 1.18 -14.45 8.60
C SER A 20 0.69 -13.54 7.46
N PRO A 21 1.53 -12.64 6.92
CA PRO A 21 1.13 -11.74 5.82
C PRO A 21 0.52 -12.47 4.62
N LEU A 22 1.09 -13.62 4.24
CA LEU A 22 0.58 -14.45 3.16
C LEU A 22 -0.78 -15.07 3.50
N ALA A 23 -0.95 -15.59 4.72
CA ALA A 23 -2.23 -16.15 5.18
C ALA A 23 -3.31 -15.08 5.28
N TYR A 24 -2.94 -13.86 5.70
CA TYR A 24 -3.85 -12.71 5.75
C TYR A 24 -4.35 -12.34 4.35
N LEU A 25 -3.45 -12.20 3.36
CA LEU A 25 -3.85 -11.97 1.98
C LEU A 25 -4.73 -13.11 1.44
N ALA A 26 -4.35 -14.37 1.68
CA ALA A 26 -5.12 -15.53 1.25
C ALA A 26 -6.53 -15.59 1.87
N MET A 27 -6.72 -15.06 3.08
CA MET A 27 -8.04 -14.94 3.73
C MET A 27 -8.87 -13.79 3.13
N LEU A 28 -8.23 -12.68 2.74
CA LEU A 28 -8.93 -11.51 2.18
C LEU A 28 -9.57 -11.78 0.82
N LEU A 29 -8.95 -12.59 -0.04
CA LEU A 29 -9.49 -12.90 -1.37
C LEU A 29 -10.88 -13.57 -1.32
N PRO A 30 -11.07 -14.71 -0.62
CA PRO A 30 -12.39 -15.33 -0.50
C PRO A 30 -13.36 -14.45 0.29
N ALA A 31 -12.89 -13.71 1.31
CA ALA A 31 -13.75 -12.80 2.05
C ALA A 31 -14.30 -11.67 1.16
N GLY A 32 -13.44 -11.01 0.38
CA GLY A 32 -13.83 -10.00 -0.58
C GLY A 32 -14.82 -10.54 -1.61
N LEU A 33 -14.54 -11.73 -2.17
CA LEU A 33 -15.41 -12.41 -3.13
C LEU A 33 -16.79 -12.71 -2.55
N LEU A 34 -16.84 -13.31 -1.36
CA LEU A 34 -18.10 -13.61 -0.65
C LEU A 34 -18.91 -12.35 -0.38
N MET A 35 -18.28 -11.25 0.02
CA MET A 35 -18.99 -9.98 0.23
C MET A 35 -19.57 -9.41 -1.06
N GLY A 36 -18.87 -9.56 -2.18
CA GLY A 36 -19.38 -9.21 -3.51
C GLY A 36 -20.61 -10.02 -3.89
N LEU A 37 -20.55 -11.34 -3.69
CA LEU A 37 -21.65 -12.27 -3.95
C LEU A 37 -22.87 -11.95 -3.07
N LEU A 38 -22.68 -11.73 -1.77
CA LEU A 38 -23.74 -11.38 -0.83
C LEU A 38 -24.39 -10.03 -1.16
N TYR A 39 -23.60 -9.06 -1.62
CA TYR A 39 -24.14 -7.78 -2.06
C TYR A 39 -24.98 -7.91 -3.34
N GLY A 40 -24.52 -8.71 -4.31
CA GLY A 40 -25.26 -9.00 -5.54
C GLY A 40 -26.56 -9.79 -5.31
N ASN A 41 -26.64 -10.59 -4.24
CA ASN A 41 -27.82 -11.37 -3.89
C ASN A 41 -28.98 -10.55 -3.32
N LYS A 42 -28.84 -9.23 -3.16
CA LYS A 42 -29.94 -8.40 -2.63
C LYS A 42 -31.07 -8.28 -3.63
N GLU A 43 -32.27 -8.74 -3.27
CA GLU A 43 -33.44 -8.74 -4.16
C GLU A 43 -33.79 -7.34 -4.70
N ASN A 44 -33.61 -6.31 -3.87
CA ASN A 44 -33.94 -4.92 -4.19
C ASN A 44 -32.71 -4.09 -4.63
N LEU A 45 -32.03 -4.52 -5.70
CA LEU A 45 -31.00 -3.69 -6.32
C LEU A 45 -31.65 -2.73 -7.32
N ASN A 46 -31.34 -1.44 -7.20
CA ASN A 46 -31.85 -0.40 -8.11
C ASN A 46 -31.59 -0.76 -9.58
N GLU A 47 -32.56 -0.51 -10.46
CA GLU A 47 -32.44 -0.81 -11.90
C GLU A 47 -31.47 0.14 -12.63
N ILE A 48 -31.20 1.30 -12.05
CA ILE A 48 -30.33 2.32 -12.61
C ILE A 48 -28.86 1.89 -12.45
N PHE A 49 -28.16 1.74 -13.58
CA PHE A 49 -26.75 1.34 -13.66
C PHE A 49 -25.87 2.08 -12.63
N GLN A 50 -25.90 3.41 -12.63
CA GLN A 50 -25.04 4.21 -11.75
C GLN A 50 -25.25 3.84 -10.29
N THR A 51 -26.51 3.79 -9.82
CA THR A 51 -26.79 3.49 -8.41
C THR A 51 -26.48 2.04 -8.02
N ARG A 52 -26.53 1.11 -8.97
CA ARG A 52 -26.25 -0.32 -8.74
C ARG A 52 -24.74 -0.61 -8.71
N TYR A 53 -23.97 -0.03 -9.63
CA TYR A 53 -22.55 -0.37 -9.83
C TYR A 53 -21.58 0.58 -9.13
N LEU A 54 -21.91 1.87 -9.02
CA LEU A 54 -21.04 2.88 -8.42
C LEU A 54 -20.63 2.55 -6.98
N PRO A 55 -21.50 2.00 -6.10
CA PRO A 55 -21.10 1.59 -4.75
C PRO A 55 -19.95 0.57 -4.70
N VAL A 56 -19.82 -0.27 -5.73
CA VAL A 56 -18.80 -1.34 -5.79
C VAL A 56 -17.56 -0.89 -6.55
N TYR A 57 -17.73 -0.06 -7.58
CA TYR A 57 -16.62 0.52 -8.34
C TYR A 57 -15.90 1.64 -7.60
N LEU A 58 -16.62 2.46 -6.82
CA LEU A 58 -16.06 3.65 -6.18
C LEU A 58 -14.90 3.32 -5.23
N PRO A 59 -14.97 2.30 -4.34
CA PRO A 59 -13.86 1.99 -3.43
C PRO A 59 -12.56 1.59 -4.16
N ILE A 60 -12.63 0.72 -5.17
CA ILE A 60 -11.45 0.33 -5.94
C ILE A 60 -10.89 1.49 -6.77
N PHE A 61 -11.77 2.33 -7.31
CA PHE A 61 -11.37 3.54 -8.03
C PHE A 61 -10.64 4.52 -7.12
N LEU A 62 -11.15 4.74 -5.90
CA LEU A 62 -10.49 5.60 -4.90
C LEU A 62 -9.14 5.03 -4.49
N VAL A 63 -9.04 3.73 -4.21
CA VAL A 63 -7.77 3.08 -3.83
C VAL A 63 -6.74 3.20 -4.95
N THR A 64 -7.09 2.83 -6.18
CA THR A 64 -6.13 2.87 -7.29
C THR A 64 -5.78 4.30 -7.71
N GLY A 65 -6.77 5.20 -7.78
CA GLY A 65 -6.58 6.60 -8.15
C GLY A 65 -5.74 7.37 -7.14
N THR A 66 -6.03 7.23 -5.85
CA THR A 66 -5.22 7.91 -4.81
C THR A 66 -3.82 7.36 -4.71
N ALA A 67 -3.64 6.03 -4.85
CA ALA A 67 -2.31 5.44 -4.94
C ALA A 67 -1.53 5.99 -6.14
N ALA A 68 -2.14 6.11 -7.32
CA ALA A 68 -1.49 6.65 -8.50
C ALA A 68 -1.06 8.12 -8.31
N VAL A 69 -1.94 8.96 -7.75
CA VAL A 69 -1.62 10.36 -7.43
C VAL A 69 -0.46 10.46 -6.44
N LEU A 70 -0.48 9.66 -5.38
CA LEU A 70 0.59 9.64 -4.39
C LEU A 70 1.90 9.11 -4.96
N MET A 71 1.87 8.07 -5.79
CA MET A 71 3.05 7.57 -6.50
C MET A 71 3.68 8.67 -7.34
N LEU A 72 2.90 9.49 -8.05
CA LEU A 72 3.41 10.61 -8.83
C LEU A 72 4.03 11.69 -7.94
N ILE A 73 3.34 12.11 -6.86
CA ILE A 73 3.81 13.17 -5.95
C ILE A 73 5.10 12.75 -5.23
N THR A 74 5.14 11.52 -4.70
CA THR A 74 6.28 11.04 -3.92
C THR A 74 7.37 10.38 -4.76
N LYS A 75 7.22 10.39 -6.10
CA LYS A 75 8.11 9.68 -7.04
C LYS A 75 8.28 8.20 -6.67
N GLY A 76 7.20 7.57 -6.23
CA GLY A 76 7.15 6.18 -5.78
C GLY A 76 7.74 5.92 -4.40
N PHE A 77 8.06 6.95 -3.60
CA PHE A 77 8.51 6.75 -2.22
C PHE A 77 7.32 6.47 -1.33
N LEU A 78 7.16 5.22 -0.90
CA LEU A 78 6.06 4.79 -0.04
C LEU A 78 6.18 5.25 1.42
N GLY A 79 7.39 5.65 1.86
CA GLY A 79 7.64 6.13 3.22
C GLY A 79 7.41 7.62 3.44
N HIS A 80 6.87 8.34 2.44
CA HIS A 80 6.61 9.76 2.56
C HIS A 80 5.34 10.02 3.38
N ASP A 81 5.33 11.08 4.20
CA ASP A 81 4.19 11.48 5.05
C ASP A 81 2.84 11.62 4.29
N TYR A 82 2.85 11.90 2.99
CA TYR A 82 1.63 11.96 2.19
C TYR A 82 0.88 10.63 2.10
N TRP A 83 1.55 9.49 2.32
CA TRP A 83 0.90 8.18 2.40
C TRP A 83 0.00 8.02 3.63
N LEU A 84 0.13 8.89 4.64
CA LEU A 84 -0.82 8.93 5.75
C LEU A 84 -2.24 9.26 5.25
N ALA A 85 -2.36 10.14 4.25
CA ALA A 85 -3.66 10.45 3.65
C ALA A 85 -4.31 9.21 3.00
N PHE A 86 -3.51 8.33 2.40
CA PHE A 86 -3.98 7.06 1.87
C PHE A 86 -4.50 6.15 2.98
N ILE A 87 -3.72 5.98 4.05
CA ILE A 87 -4.09 5.13 5.20
C ILE A 87 -5.40 5.61 5.84
N LEU A 88 -5.57 6.93 5.97
CA LEU A 88 -6.80 7.53 6.50
C LEU A 88 -7.99 7.35 5.54
N LEU A 89 -7.77 7.47 4.23
CA LEU A 89 -8.81 7.22 3.23
C LEU A 89 -9.26 5.76 3.24
N THR A 90 -8.32 4.82 3.40
CA THR A 90 -8.58 3.39 3.55
C THR A 90 -8.74 3.00 5.02
N PHE A 91 -9.44 3.83 5.80
CA PHE A 91 -9.63 3.63 7.25
C PHE A 91 -10.09 2.21 7.66
N PRO A 92 -10.92 1.48 6.89
CA PRO A 92 -11.30 0.11 7.27
C PRO A 92 -10.09 -0.84 7.32
N PHE A 93 -8.97 -0.48 6.69
CA PHE A 93 -7.73 -1.24 6.72
C PHE A 93 -6.68 -0.59 7.61
N LEU A 94 -7.05 0.35 8.48
CA LEU A 94 -6.09 1.06 9.33
C LEU A 94 -5.30 0.10 10.24
N PRO A 95 -5.93 -0.85 10.97
CA PRO A 95 -5.17 -1.81 11.78
C PRO A 95 -4.15 -2.59 10.96
N SER A 96 -4.53 -3.11 9.79
CA SER A 96 -3.60 -3.85 8.94
C SER A 96 -2.53 -2.97 8.30
N SER A 97 -2.88 -1.75 7.90
CA SER A 97 -1.92 -0.79 7.32
C SER A 97 -0.85 -0.39 8.32
N VAL A 98 -1.22 -0.14 9.58
CA VAL A 98 -0.26 0.19 10.65
C VAL A 98 0.67 -0.98 10.90
N ILE A 99 0.15 -2.20 11.03
CA ILE A 99 0.97 -3.39 11.28
C ILE A 99 1.88 -3.69 10.09
N SER A 100 1.39 -3.58 8.86
CA SER A 100 2.22 -3.72 7.66
C SER A 100 3.34 -2.68 7.60
N ALA A 101 3.06 -1.42 7.96
CA ALA A 101 4.07 -0.38 8.01
C ALA A 101 5.14 -0.67 9.09
N LEU A 102 4.73 -1.13 10.28
CA LEU A 102 5.65 -1.52 11.36
C LEU A 102 6.52 -2.73 10.99
N ASN A 103 5.98 -3.66 10.21
CA ASN A 103 6.71 -4.83 9.71
C ASN A 103 7.61 -4.51 8.50
N GLY A 104 7.66 -3.26 8.04
CA GLY A 104 8.42 -2.86 6.85
C GLY A 104 7.79 -3.30 5.52
N GLU A 105 6.58 -3.85 5.55
CA GLU A 105 5.84 -4.35 4.39
C GLU A 105 4.95 -3.25 3.78
N ILE A 106 5.53 -2.10 3.46
CA ILE A 106 4.75 -0.90 3.07
C ILE A 106 3.89 -1.15 1.81
N LEU A 107 4.29 -2.08 0.94
CA LEU A 107 3.49 -2.50 -0.22
C LEU A 107 2.11 -3.05 0.18
N ASN A 108 2.01 -3.72 1.33
CA ASN A 108 0.77 -4.30 1.83
C ASN A 108 -0.26 -3.23 2.23
N VAL A 109 0.19 -2.01 2.58
CA VAL A 109 -0.70 -0.87 2.81
C VAL A 109 -1.57 -0.60 1.58
N PHE A 110 -1.02 -0.77 0.37
CA PHE A 110 -1.76 -0.64 -0.88
C PHE A 110 -2.46 -1.94 -1.32
N LEU A 111 -1.75 -3.07 -1.29
CA LEU A 111 -2.27 -4.33 -1.85
C LEU A 111 -3.49 -4.86 -1.11
N VAL A 112 -3.52 -4.72 0.21
CA VAL A 112 -4.62 -5.22 1.06
C VAL A 112 -5.97 -4.58 0.68
N PRO A 113 -6.13 -3.24 0.70
CA PRO A 113 -7.39 -2.61 0.28
C PRO A 113 -7.69 -2.86 -1.20
N PHE A 114 -6.66 -2.86 -2.06
CA PHE A 114 -6.82 -3.13 -3.49
C PHE A 114 -7.43 -4.51 -3.76
N PHE A 115 -6.82 -5.58 -3.24
CA PHE A 115 -7.29 -6.94 -3.48
C PHE A 115 -8.66 -7.19 -2.88
N TYR A 116 -8.93 -6.67 -1.68
CA TYR A 116 -10.25 -6.80 -1.06
C TYR A 116 -11.35 -6.22 -1.99
N TYR A 117 -11.20 -4.97 -2.41
CA TYR A 117 -12.21 -4.33 -3.25
C TYR A 117 -12.27 -4.89 -4.67
N LEU A 118 -11.14 -5.37 -5.22
CA LEU A 118 -11.12 -6.07 -6.50
C LEU A 118 -11.95 -7.36 -6.44
N PHE A 119 -11.74 -8.19 -5.43
CA PHE A 119 -12.48 -9.44 -5.29
C PHE A 119 -13.96 -9.20 -4.93
N THR A 120 -14.28 -8.14 -4.19
CA THR A 120 -15.67 -7.69 -4.00
C THR A 120 -16.32 -7.28 -5.32
N LEU A 121 -15.62 -6.54 -6.18
CA LEU A 121 -16.12 -6.19 -7.51
C LEU A 121 -16.34 -7.43 -8.38
N LEU A 122 -15.39 -8.38 -8.38
CA LEU A 122 -15.51 -9.62 -9.12
C LEU A 122 -16.69 -10.46 -8.64
N GLY A 123 -16.84 -10.65 -7.32
CA GLY A 123 -17.94 -11.41 -6.73
C GLY A 123 -19.30 -10.79 -7.07
N PHE A 124 -19.38 -9.46 -7.03
CA PHE A 124 -20.58 -8.73 -7.43
C PHE A 124 -20.92 -8.95 -8.91
N ILE A 125 -19.94 -8.80 -9.80
CA ILE A 125 -20.15 -9.01 -11.25
C ILE A 125 -20.55 -10.45 -11.54
N ILE A 126 -19.91 -11.44 -10.91
CA ILE A 126 -20.23 -12.87 -11.09
C ILE A 126 -21.71 -13.12 -10.77
N PHE A 127 -22.18 -12.61 -9.63
CA PHE A 127 -23.57 -12.80 -9.23
C PHE A 127 -24.54 -12.06 -10.16
N GLU A 128 -24.26 -10.80 -10.48
CA GLU A 128 -25.10 -9.96 -11.33
C GLU A 128 -25.26 -10.54 -12.74
N ARG A 129 -24.26 -11.27 -13.25
CA ARG A 129 -24.34 -11.95 -14.55
C ARG A 129 -25.29 -13.15 -14.57
N GLN A 130 -25.59 -13.72 -13.41
CA GLN A 130 -26.51 -14.85 -13.27
C GLN A 130 -27.98 -14.40 -13.13
N ARG A 131 -28.22 -13.11 -12.89
CA ARG A 131 -29.55 -12.55 -12.75
C ARG A 131 -30.29 -12.45 -14.09
N LYS A 132 -31.61 -12.64 -14.03
CA LYS A 132 -32.53 -12.45 -15.17
C LYS A 132 -32.76 -10.96 -15.46
N ASP A 133 -32.85 -10.15 -14.40
CA ASP A 133 -33.00 -8.69 -14.38
C ASP A 133 -31.65 -7.95 -14.52
N ARG A 134 -30.69 -8.53 -15.25
CA ARG A 134 -29.36 -7.96 -15.40
C ARG A 134 -29.43 -6.62 -16.15
N VAL A 135 -28.70 -5.63 -15.65
CA VAL A 135 -28.54 -4.36 -16.37
C VAL A 135 -27.68 -4.61 -17.61
N ILE A 136 -28.15 -4.15 -18.78
CA ILE A 136 -27.37 -4.20 -20.01
C ILE A 136 -26.24 -3.18 -19.89
N PHE A 137 -25.00 -3.68 -19.89
CA PHE A 137 -23.83 -2.82 -19.88
C PHE A 137 -23.70 -2.06 -21.19
N ASP A 138 -23.63 -0.74 -21.11
CA ASP A 138 -23.02 0.03 -22.19
C ASP A 138 -21.52 -0.29 -22.20
N LYS A 139 -21.03 -0.79 -23.35
CA LYS A 139 -19.61 -1.09 -23.56
C LYS A 139 -18.72 0.10 -23.20
N LYS A 140 -19.19 1.33 -23.45
CA LYS A 140 -18.45 2.57 -23.12
C LYS A 140 -18.27 2.74 -21.62
N GLN A 141 -19.31 2.51 -20.82
CA GLN A 141 -19.26 2.70 -19.37
C GLN A 141 -18.34 1.69 -18.70
N VAL A 142 -18.40 0.42 -19.12
CA VAL A 142 -17.47 -0.61 -18.64
C VAL A 142 -16.05 -0.27 -19.03
N LEU A 143 -15.82 0.10 -20.30
CA LEU A 143 -14.49 0.43 -20.81
C LEU A 143 -13.88 1.64 -20.09
N ILE A 144 -14.66 2.68 -19.80
CA ILE A 144 -14.20 3.85 -19.06
C ILE A 144 -13.87 3.46 -17.61
N GLY A 145 -14.76 2.73 -16.94
CA GLY A 145 -14.55 2.33 -15.54
C GLY A 145 -13.34 1.42 -15.35
N THR A 146 -13.25 0.33 -16.12
CA THR A 146 -12.11 -0.60 -16.04
C THR A 146 -10.85 0.02 -16.62
N GLY A 147 -10.96 0.79 -17.71
CA GLY A 147 -9.84 1.50 -18.32
C GLY A 147 -9.17 2.48 -17.37
N ALA A 148 -9.94 3.23 -16.58
CA ALA A 148 -9.38 4.13 -15.58
C ALA A 148 -8.62 3.39 -14.47
N ILE A 149 -9.15 2.27 -13.97
CA ILE A 149 -8.47 1.43 -12.97
C ILE A 149 -7.15 0.89 -13.53
N VAL A 150 -7.16 0.36 -14.75
CA VAL A 150 -5.96 -0.16 -15.42
C VAL A 150 -4.94 0.96 -15.65
N LEU A 151 -5.39 2.15 -16.02
CA LEU A 151 -4.52 3.31 -16.20
C LEU A 151 -3.86 3.73 -14.88
N PHE A 152 -4.60 3.79 -13.77
CA PHE A 152 -4.02 4.11 -12.46
C PHE A 152 -3.03 3.05 -11.96
N LEU A 153 -3.32 1.77 -12.19
CA LEU A 153 -2.38 0.69 -11.92
C LEU A 153 -1.14 0.79 -12.81
N GLY A 154 -1.31 1.13 -14.09
CA GLY A 154 -0.22 1.35 -15.04
C GLY A 154 0.69 2.50 -14.62
N ILE A 155 0.13 3.63 -14.16
CA ILE A 155 0.90 4.75 -13.60
C ILE A 155 1.67 4.30 -12.36
N SER A 156 0.98 3.66 -11.41
CA SER A 156 1.60 3.20 -10.15
C SER A 156 2.74 2.20 -10.42
N GLY A 157 2.50 1.22 -11.29
CA GLY A 157 3.49 0.23 -11.69
C GLY A 157 4.64 0.84 -12.49
N GLY A 158 4.36 1.78 -13.40
CA GLY A 158 5.38 2.49 -14.17
C GLY A 158 6.30 3.33 -13.29
N VAL A 159 5.74 4.07 -12.32
CA VAL A 159 6.53 4.82 -11.33
C VAL A 159 7.38 3.88 -10.47
N MET A 160 6.80 2.77 -9.99
CA MET A 160 7.54 1.76 -9.24
C MET A 160 8.67 1.12 -10.06
N TRP A 161 8.42 0.87 -11.34
CA TRP A 161 9.39 0.31 -12.28
C TRP A 161 10.55 1.28 -12.55
N GLU A 162 10.27 2.56 -12.77
CA GLU A 162 11.34 3.57 -12.90
C GLU A 162 12.12 3.76 -11.60
N ARG A 163 11.42 3.67 -10.46
CA ARG A 163 12.07 3.70 -9.15
C ARG A 163 12.96 2.49 -8.93
N SER A 164 12.57 1.28 -9.34
CA SER A 164 13.40 0.08 -9.15
C SER A 164 14.67 0.08 -9.99
N LYS A 165 14.72 0.89 -11.07
CA LYS A 165 15.94 1.13 -11.86
C LYS A 165 16.88 2.16 -11.23
N THR A 166 16.32 3.15 -10.51
CA THR A 166 17.06 4.31 -10.00
C THR A 166 17.44 4.17 -8.53
N VAL A 167 16.65 3.43 -7.76
CA VAL A 167 16.88 3.09 -6.37
C VAL A 167 17.28 1.63 -6.34
N LEU A 168 18.56 1.37 -6.05
CA LEU A 168 19.10 0.01 -5.90
C LEU A 168 18.20 -0.84 -4.98
N PRO A 169 18.14 -2.17 -5.19
CA PRO A 169 17.42 -3.07 -4.29
C PRO A 169 17.81 -2.79 -2.82
N PRO A 170 16.93 -3.05 -1.85
CA PRO A 170 17.09 -2.66 -0.44
C PRO A 170 18.34 -3.23 0.27
N SER A 171 19.21 -3.94 -0.43
CA SER A 171 20.49 -4.44 0.07
C SER A 171 21.69 -3.48 -0.07
N TYR A 172 21.60 -2.36 -0.79
CA TYR A 172 22.79 -1.52 -1.04
C TYR A 172 22.46 -0.02 -1.03
N GLY A 173 22.89 0.66 0.04
CA GLY A 173 22.67 2.09 0.27
C GLY A 173 23.50 3.04 -0.61
N PHE A 174 23.80 4.24 -0.12
CA PHE A 174 24.55 5.27 -0.84
C PHE A 174 25.92 4.74 -1.28
N GLY A 175 26.26 4.84 -2.57
CA GLY A 175 27.55 4.40 -3.11
C GLY A 175 28.67 5.38 -2.75
N TYR A 176 29.70 4.89 -2.05
CA TYR A 176 30.96 5.59 -1.80
C TYR A 176 32.09 4.88 -2.54
N GLU A 177 33.25 5.53 -2.68
CA GLU A 177 34.46 4.97 -3.32
C GLU A 177 34.91 3.59 -2.76
N LYS A 178 34.40 3.16 -1.59
CA LYS A 178 34.73 1.88 -0.93
C LYS A 178 33.52 0.96 -0.64
N GLY A 179 32.38 1.19 -1.27
CA GLY A 179 31.17 0.36 -1.11
C GLY A 179 29.93 1.16 -0.74
N TYR A 180 28.84 0.45 -0.46
CA TYR A 180 27.53 1.07 -0.20
C TYR A 180 27.29 1.24 1.31
N SER A 181 26.76 2.39 1.73
CA SER A 181 26.36 2.65 3.12
C SER A 181 24.86 2.86 3.23
N SER A 182 24.21 2.21 4.19
CA SER A 182 22.79 2.38 4.51
C SER A 182 22.42 3.76 5.08
N VAL A 183 23.41 4.59 5.41
CA VAL A 183 23.25 5.95 5.95
C VAL A 183 24.05 6.97 5.14
N ASP A 184 23.49 8.18 5.01
CA ASP A 184 24.19 9.33 4.44
C ASP A 184 25.29 9.77 5.41
N LEU A 185 26.54 9.59 5.01
CA LEU A 185 27.72 9.94 5.79
C LEU A 185 28.19 11.39 5.52
N GLY A 186 27.52 12.11 4.61
CA GLY A 186 27.77 13.51 4.31
C GLY A 186 27.88 14.46 5.51
N PRO A 187 27.09 14.30 6.60
CA PRO A 187 27.17 15.18 7.77
C PRO A 187 28.24 14.77 8.80
N TYR A 188 28.93 13.64 8.63
CA TYR A 188 29.99 13.22 9.56
C TYR A 188 31.36 13.63 9.02
N ASP A 189 31.97 14.64 9.64
CA ASP A 189 33.37 14.98 9.38
C ASP A 189 34.29 13.88 9.94
N VAL A 190 34.89 13.11 9.03
CA VAL A 190 35.91 12.14 9.39
C VAL A 190 37.19 12.90 9.74
N THR A 191 37.52 12.97 11.02
CA THR A 191 38.74 13.62 11.55
C THR A 191 40.05 12.94 11.11
N ASN A 192 39.98 11.82 10.39
CA ASN A 192 41.13 11.13 9.82
C ASN A 192 41.47 11.67 8.40
N LYS A 193 42.48 12.56 8.32
CA LYS A 193 42.96 13.22 7.08
C LYS A 193 43.33 12.27 5.92
N LYS A 194 43.49 10.96 6.16
CA LYS A 194 43.85 9.97 5.13
C LYS A 194 42.66 9.23 4.50
N ASN A 195 41.43 9.42 4.98
CA ASN A 195 40.23 8.77 4.44
C ASN A 195 39.18 9.85 4.12
N LYS A 196 39.15 10.31 2.86
CA LYS A 196 38.06 11.14 2.35
C LYS A 196 36.87 10.23 2.06
N LEU A 197 35.73 10.46 2.72
CA LEU A 197 34.46 9.89 2.26
C LEU A 197 33.95 10.70 1.06
N ALA A 198 33.36 10.00 0.09
CA ALA A 198 32.75 10.61 -1.09
C ALA A 198 31.56 11.49 -0.68
N LYS A 199 31.52 12.74 -1.16
CA LYS A 199 30.43 13.69 -0.87
C LYS A 199 29.33 13.58 -1.93
N LEU A 200 28.07 13.56 -1.48
CA LEU A 200 26.88 13.58 -2.35
C LEU A 200 26.60 15.00 -2.86
N ASN A 201 26.07 15.09 -4.08
CA ASN A 201 25.79 16.35 -4.79
C ASN A 201 24.37 16.90 -4.53
N GLY A 202 23.72 16.57 -3.41
CA GLY A 202 22.38 17.06 -3.08
C GLY A 202 21.91 16.67 -1.68
N SER A 203 21.05 17.51 -1.09
CA SER A 203 20.57 17.38 0.29
C SER A 203 19.49 16.29 0.46
N SER A 204 19.70 15.39 1.41
CA SER A 204 18.78 14.32 1.83
C SER A 204 17.88 14.78 2.99
N SER A 205 16.57 14.63 2.85
CA SER A 205 15.58 14.81 3.93
C SER A 205 15.32 13.49 4.63
N LEU A 206 15.89 13.30 5.81
CA LEU A 206 15.62 12.20 6.75
C LEU A 206 14.52 12.64 7.73
N VAL A 207 13.37 11.95 7.73
CA VAL A 207 12.35 12.05 8.77
C VAL A 207 12.50 10.82 9.69
N ILE A 208 12.94 11.04 10.92
CA ILE A 208 12.94 10.04 11.99
C ILE A 208 11.65 10.21 12.79
N LEU A 209 10.76 9.23 12.71
CA LEU A 209 9.54 9.18 13.52
C LEU A 209 9.92 8.76 14.95
N TYR A 210 10.03 9.73 15.87
CA TYR A 210 10.13 9.43 17.31
C TYR A 210 8.75 9.06 17.85
N PHE A 211 8.50 7.77 18.07
CA PHE A 211 7.49 7.35 19.04
C PHE A 211 7.94 6.08 19.78
N LEU A 212 7.84 6.16 21.11
CA LEU A 212 8.12 5.15 22.13
C LEU A 212 9.59 4.90 22.53
N SER A 213 9.91 5.53 23.67
CA SER A 213 10.99 5.17 24.57
C SER A 213 10.88 3.69 24.97
N PHE A 214 11.69 2.83 24.37
CA PHE A 214 12.00 1.51 24.90
C PHE A 214 13.52 1.37 24.96
N LYS A 215 14.03 1.34 26.19
CA LYS A 215 15.44 1.20 26.54
C LYS A 215 15.88 -0.23 26.23
N LEU A 216 16.25 -0.49 24.97
CA LEU A 216 16.83 -1.77 24.56
C LEU A 216 18.35 -1.74 24.77
N SER A 217 18.77 -2.46 25.80
CA SER A 217 20.16 -2.75 26.15
C SER A 217 20.83 -3.48 24.98
N CYS A 218 21.67 -2.78 24.22
CA CYS A 218 22.55 -3.39 23.23
C CYS A 218 23.77 -3.98 23.95
N ARG A 219 23.74 -5.28 24.24
CA ARG A 219 24.91 -6.02 24.72
C ARG A 219 25.75 -6.41 23.51
N ILE A 220 26.69 -5.54 23.12
CA ILE A 220 27.68 -5.84 22.09
C ILE A 220 28.80 -6.67 22.73
N ILE A 221 28.92 -7.93 22.31
CA ILE A 221 30.08 -8.77 22.57
C ILE A 221 31.17 -8.31 21.59
N GLY A 222 32.11 -7.49 22.08
CA GLY A 222 33.21 -7.00 21.25
C GLY A 222 34.12 -6.06 22.04
N LYS A 223 35.20 -6.63 22.59
CA LYS A 223 36.32 -5.93 23.24
C LYS A 223 36.72 -4.65 22.49
N LYS A 224 36.50 -3.49 23.11
CA LYS A 224 37.48 -2.39 23.26
C LYS A 224 36.85 -1.26 24.09
N ASP A 225 37.47 -1.02 25.23
CA ASP A 225 37.13 0.04 26.18
C ASP A 225 37.29 1.41 25.54
N TYR A 226 36.23 2.21 25.58
CA TYR A 226 36.32 3.67 25.60
C TYR A 226 35.26 4.19 26.58
N SER A 227 35.74 4.83 27.64
CA SER A 227 34.96 5.48 28.69
C SER A 227 34.19 6.68 28.13
N CYS A 228 32.89 6.77 28.45
CA CYS A 228 32.20 8.04 28.65
C CYS A 228 32.20 8.34 30.15
#